data_AF-A0A1G0EQX9-F1
#
_entry.id   AF-A0A1G0EQX9-F1
#
_cell.length_a   1.000
_cell.length_b   1.000
_cell.length_c   1.000
_cell.angle_alpha   90.00
_cell.angle_beta   90.00
_cell.angle_gamma   90.00
#
_symmetry.space_group_name_H-M   'P 1'
#
loop_
_entity.id
_entity.type
_entity.pdbx_description
1 polymer ?
#
loop_
_entity_poly.entity_id
_entity_poly.type
_entity_poly.pdbx_seq_one_letter_code
_entity_poly.pdbx_strand_id
1 'polypeptide(L)' 'MKCVICKTGQTHPGTTTVTLQRANTVVVIRDVPAEICENCGEHYLSEPTAKRVYADADETARRHVEVEIQRYAA' A
#
# COMPACT_ATOMS: atom_id res chain seq x y z
N MET A 1 7.54 -15.29 2.20
CA MET A 1 6.50 -16.36 2.04
C MET A 1 6.27 -16.76 0.57
N LYS A 2 5.68 -17.94 0.26
CA LYS A 2 5.27 -18.27 -1.13
C LYS A 2 4.05 -17.42 -1.53
N CYS A 3 4.12 -16.68 -2.63
CA CYS A 3 3.05 -15.79 -3.07
C CYS A 3 1.74 -16.55 -3.32
N VAL A 4 0.64 -16.10 -2.69
CA VAL A 4 -0.69 -16.74 -2.84
C VAL A 4 -1.41 -16.37 -4.13
N ILE A 5 -0.99 -15.28 -4.78
CA ILE A 5 -1.57 -14.80 -6.04
C ILE A 5 -1.03 -15.62 -7.22
N CYS A 6 0.27 -15.56 -7.48
CA CYS A 6 0.84 -16.31 -8.62
C CYS A 6 1.17 -17.78 -8.29
N LYS A 7 1.26 -18.16 -7.01
CA LYS A 7 1.60 -19.52 -6.55
C LYS A 7 2.96 -20.05 -7.04
N THR A 8 3.81 -19.17 -7.58
CA THR A 8 5.13 -19.52 -8.13
C THR A 8 6.25 -18.84 -7.36
N GLY A 9 6.22 -17.52 -7.24
CA GLY A 9 7.32 -16.74 -6.65
C GLY A 9 7.37 -16.78 -5.12
N GLN A 10 8.56 -16.48 -4.58
CA GLN A 10 8.73 -16.12 -3.18
C GLN A 10 8.62 -14.60 -3.00
N THR A 11 8.21 -14.22 -1.80
CA THR A 11 8.17 -12.81 -1.38
C THR A 11 9.40 -12.48 -0.56
N HIS A 12 9.85 -11.24 -0.69
CA HIS A 12 10.98 -10.67 0.05
C HIS A 12 10.60 -9.29 0.61
N PRO A 13 11.28 -8.80 1.67
CA PRO A 13 11.07 -7.44 2.16
C PRO A 13 11.38 -6.39 1.10
N GLY A 14 10.64 -5.28 1.11
CA GLY A 14 10.85 -4.15 0.21
C GLY A 14 9.91 -3.00 0.52
N THR A 15 9.79 -2.06 -0.42
CA THR A 15 8.81 -0.98 -0.36
C THR A 15 7.98 -0.93 -1.64
N THR A 16 6.73 -0.49 -1.50
CA THR A 16 5.80 -0.35 -2.61
C THR A 16 5.09 1.01 -2.57
N THR A 17 4.40 1.34 -3.65
CA THR A 17 3.45 2.44 -3.69
C THR A 17 2.05 1.88 -3.60
N VAL A 18 1.28 2.32 -2.61
CA VAL A 18 -0.12 1.95 -2.43
C VAL A 18 -1.01 3.09 -2.91
N THR A 19 -1.89 2.79 -3.87
CA THR A 19 -2.89 3.74 -4.36
C THR A 19 -4.26 3.32 -3.85
N LEU A 20 -4.93 4.21 -3.13
CA LEU A 20 -6.28 4.01 -2.60
C LEU A 20 -7.22 5.05 -3.18
N GLN A 21 -8.47 4.65 -3.42
CA GLN A 21 -9.52 5.56 -3.84
C GLN A 21 -10.73 5.41 -2.93
N ARG A 22 -11.28 6.54 -2.48
CA ARG A 22 -12.56 6.61 -1.77
C ARG A 22 -13.36 7.81 -2.29
N ALA A 23 -14.56 7.53 -2.81
CA ALA A 23 -15.37 8.53 -3.50
C ALA A 23 -14.53 9.29 -4.56
N ASN A 24 -14.40 10.61 -4.42
CA ASN A 24 -13.66 11.47 -5.34
C ASN A 24 -12.20 11.69 -4.93
N THR A 25 -11.73 11.03 -3.87
CA THR A 25 -10.35 11.17 -3.36
C THR A 25 -9.50 10.00 -3.80
N VAL A 26 -8.35 10.28 -4.42
CA VAL A 26 -7.26 9.34 -4.70
C VAL A 26 -6.07 9.68 -3.81
N VAL A 27 -5.52 8.68 -3.12
CA VAL A 27 -4.35 8.82 -2.25
C VAL A 27 -3.27 7.86 -2.72
N VAL A 28 -2.09 8.39 -3.02
CA VAL A 28 -0.90 7.62 -3.38
C VAL A 28 0.10 7.71 -2.25
N ILE A 29 0.34 6.59 -1.57
CA ILE A 29 1.30 6.50 -0.46
C ILE A 29 2.53 5.73 -0.95
N ARG A 30 3.66 6.43 -1.03
CA ARG A 30 4.95 5.88 -1.48
C ARG A 30 5.76 5.33 -0.31
N ASP A 31 6.75 4.51 -0.64
CA ASP A 31 7.74 3.98 0.29
C ASP A 31 7.11 3.12 1.42
N VAL A 32 5.96 2.48 1.16
CA VAL A 32 5.23 1.65 2.12
C VAL A 32 5.96 0.31 2.28
N PRO A 33 6.38 -0.08 3.51
CA PRO A 33 7.01 -1.38 3.75
C PRO A 33 6.08 -2.54 3.37
N ALA A 34 6.59 -3.51 2.61
CA ALA A 34 5.82 -4.66 2.15
C ALA A 34 6.70 -5.89 1.92
N GLU A 35 6.07 -7.06 1.90
CA GLU A 35 6.64 -8.27 1.30
C GLU A 35 6.26 -8.28 -0.19
N ILE A 36 7.23 -8.34 -1.10
CA ILE A 36 7.01 -8.22 -2.55
C ILE A 36 7.38 -9.53 -3.23
N CYS A 37 6.49 -10.03 -4.09
CA CYS A 37 6.73 -11.22 -4.88
C CYS A 37 7.75 -10.96 -5.99
N GLU A 38 8.85 -11.71 -5.99
CA GLU A 38 9.94 -11.59 -6.98
C GLU A 38 9.49 -11.91 -8.42
N ASN A 39 8.39 -12.66 -8.58
CA ASN A 39 7.90 -13.11 -9.89
C ASN A 39 6.81 -12.21 -10.48
N CYS A 40 5.84 -11.76 -9.67
CA CYS A 40 4.67 -11.02 -10.18
C CYS A 40 4.51 -9.62 -9.58
N GLY A 41 5.38 -9.20 -8.65
CA GLY A 41 5.30 -7.87 -8.04
C GLY A 41 4.15 -7.67 -7.05
N GLU A 42 3.38 -8.71 -6.73
CA GLU A 42 2.33 -8.64 -5.72
C GLU A 42 2.94 -8.22 -4.38
N HIS A 43 2.35 -7.22 -3.73
CA HIS A 43 2.80 -6.71 -2.45
C HIS A 43 1.84 -7.16 -1.33
N TYR A 44 2.42 -7.52 -0.19
CA TYR A 44 1.68 -7.89 1.01
C TYR A 44 2.06 -6.93 2.13
N LEU A 45 1.06 -6.32 2.74
CA LEU A 45 1.25 -5.43 3.87
C LEU A 45 1.07 -6.22 5.18
N SER A 46 1.91 -5.92 6.16
CA SER A 46 1.66 -6.38 7.52
C SER A 46 0.38 -5.73 8.08
N GLU A 47 -0.25 -6.36 9.07
CA GLU A 47 -1.41 -5.78 9.74
C GLU A 47 -1.18 -4.33 10.23
N PRO A 48 -0.09 -4.00 10.97
CA PRO A 48 0.13 -2.62 11.40
C PRO A 48 0.37 -1.66 10.22
N THR A 49 1.08 -2.09 9.18
CA THR A 49 1.29 -1.25 7.98
C THR A 49 -0.01 -0.96 7.26
N ALA A 50 -0.86 -1.98 7.05
CA ALA A 50 -2.16 -1.82 6.41
C ALA A 50 -3.06 -0.88 7.21
N LYS A 51 -3.14 -1.04 8.54
CA LYS A 51 -3.91 -0.14 9.41
C LYS A 51 -3.48 1.33 9.26
N ARG A 52 -2.16 1.59 9.23
CA ARG A 52 -1.63 2.94 9.03
C ARG A 52 -2.00 3.52 7.66
N VAL A 53 -1.75 2.75 6.60
CA VAL A 53 -2.11 3.12 5.21
C VAL A 53 -3.59 3.48 5.07
N TYR A 54 -4.49 2.69 5.67
CA TYR A 54 -5.92 2.99 5.65
C TYR A 54 -6.29 4.23 6.48
N ALA A 55 -5.63 4.46 7.63
CA ALA A 55 -5.85 5.65 8.44
C ALA A 55 -5.45 6.93 7.69
N ASP A 56 -4.30 6.92 7.01
CA ASP A 56 -3.79 8.06 6.24
C ASP A 56 -4.72 8.38 5.04
N ALA A 57 -5.22 7.35 4.37
CA ALA A 57 -6.19 7.51 3.30
C ALA A 57 -7.53 8.06 3.79
N ASP A 58 -8.02 7.59 4.95
CA ASP A 58 -9.26 8.08 5.57
C ASP A 58 -9.13 9.55 6.02
N GLU A 59 -7.99 9.95 6.57
CA GLU A 59 -7.70 11.35 6.91
C GLU A 59 -7.72 12.24 5.66
N THR A 60 -7.07 11.79 4.60
CA THR A 60 -7.04 12.51 3.32
C THR A 60 -8.44 12.66 2.71
N ALA A 61 -9.25 11.61 2.75
CA ALA A 61 -10.63 11.65 2.27
C ALA A 61 -11.50 12.64 3.06
N ARG A 62 -11.30 12.74 4.38
CA ARG A 62 -12.00 13.72 5.24
C ARG A 62 -11.64 15.18 4.93
N ARG A 63 -10.48 15.41 4.33
CA ARG A 63 -10.04 16.73 3.87
C ARG A 63 -10.63 17.12 2.50
N HIS A 64 -11.44 16.25 1.88
CA HIS A 64 -12.04 16.45 0.55
C HIS A 64 -11.02 16.74 -0.56
N VAL A 65 -9.82 16.16 -0.43
CA VAL A 65 -8.76 16.29 -1.45
C VAL A 65 -9.10 15.42 -2.65
N GLU A 66 -8.90 15.90 -3.88
CA GLU A 66 -9.13 15.11 -5.09
C GLU A 66 -7.98 14.11 -5.31
N VAL A 67 -6.73 14.56 -5.23
CA VAL A 67 -5.53 13.72 -5.35
C VAL A 67 -4.48 14.15 -4.32
N GLU A 68 -3.98 13.21 -3.53
CA GLU A 68 -2.85 13.42 -2.62
C GLU A 68 -1.73 12.40 -2.87
N ILE A 69 -0.48 12.85 -2.90
CA ILE A 69 0.70 11.99 -2.96
C ILE A 69 1.54 12.25 -1.73
N GLN A 70 1.72 11.23 -0.90
CA GLN A 70 2.50 11.31 0.33
C GLN A 70 3.48 10.14 0.45
N ARG A 71 4.41 10.24 1.39
CA ARG A 71 5.30 9.14 1.77
C ARG A 71 4.79 8.50 3.04
N TYR A 72 5.00 7.20 3.18
CA TYR A 72 4.70 6.47 4.40
C TYR A 72 5.50 7.04 5.57
N ALA A 73 4.79 7.47 6.62
CA ALA A 73 5.38 7.92 7.87
C ALA A 73 5.02 6.91 8.97
N ALA A 74 6.03 6.15 9.41
CA ALA A 74 5.95 5.16 10.48
C ALA A 74 5.59 5.79 11.83
#